data_AF-A0A1H1HLG4-F1
#
_entry.id   AF-A0A1H1HLG4-F1
#
_cell.length_a   1.000
_cell.length_b   1.000
_cell.length_c   1.000
_cell.angle_alpha   90.00
_cell.angle_beta   90.00
_cell.angle_gamma   90.00
#
_symmetry.space_group_name_H-M   'P 1'
#
loop_
_entity.id
_entity.type
_entity.pdbx_description
1 polymer ?
#
loop_
_entity_poly.entity_id
_entity_poly.type
_entity_poly.pdbx_seq_one_letter_code
_entity_poly.pdbx_strand_id
1 'polypeptide(L)'
;MQSHRSALTIVAALAAAALLGACSTDVQGEASPSRSVTEKAATVTAAPNIPEAGPVGQLQDVTGQGVIRRSPRDNARWAPSPEPGALVSTADYGCTLGPAITKAGRTGFLIAEHCVKTGPQYARVNAAAANPLALGPAVEGDKLTDSAVIWTETAADDVKVAGTWPVRGALTLPQVQALDVSSKVCINGAISGVRCGAVASSSESTMFLILPTQEGDSGSEVFVVDSRGDAWIAGVLVRGNSGKASDATPISAVLAGLNATVVTAS
;
A
#
# COMPACT_ATOMS: atom_id res chain seq x y z
N MET A 1 25.25 -25.73 -41.77
CA MET A 1 24.74 -27.09 -41.49
C MET A 1 24.82 -27.25 -39.97
N GLN A 2 23.78 -27.51 -39.18
CA GLN A 2 22.53 -28.22 -39.42
C GLN A 2 21.51 -27.74 -38.36
N SER A 3 20.28 -27.50 -38.80
CA SER A 3 19.15 -27.02 -38.01
C SER A 3 18.38 -28.22 -37.46
N HIS A 4 17.97 -28.21 -36.19
CA HIS A 4 16.91 -29.07 -35.70
C HIS A 4 15.81 -28.25 -35.00
N ARG A 5 14.73 -28.04 -35.77
CA ARG A 5 13.38 -27.72 -35.27
C ARG A 5 12.66 -29.02 -34.97
N SER A 6 11.87 -29.05 -33.90
CA SER A 6 10.75 -29.99 -33.68
C SER A 6 9.96 -29.49 -32.47
N ALA A 7 8.64 -29.58 -32.35
CA ALA A 7 7.48 -29.54 -33.24
C ALA A 7 6.29 -29.40 -32.27
N LEU A 8 5.32 -28.51 -32.56
CA LEU A 8 4.09 -28.39 -31.79
C LEU A 8 3.20 -29.63 -31.96
N THR A 9 2.45 -29.99 -30.92
CA THR A 9 1.28 -30.87 -31.06
C THR A 9 0.07 -30.18 -30.43
N ILE A 10 -0.87 -29.78 -31.30
CA ILE A 10 -2.20 -29.27 -30.96
C ILE A 10 -3.15 -30.48 -31.07
N VAL A 11 -3.97 -30.72 -30.04
CA VAL A 11 -5.08 -31.67 -30.10
C VAL A 11 -6.38 -30.87 -29.96
N ALA A 12 -7.21 -30.94 -31.00
CA ALA A 12 -8.57 -30.43 -31.02
C ALA A 12 -9.48 -31.48 -31.67
N ALA A 13 -10.69 -31.67 -31.11
CA ALA A 13 -11.95 -32.12 -31.73
C ALA A 13 -12.83 -32.76 -30.62
N LEU A 14 -13.93 -32.13 -30.20
CA LEU A 14 -15.28 -32.07 -30.82
C LEU A 14 -16.19 -33.23 -30.38
N ALA A 15 -17.28 -32.88 -29.70
CA ALA A 15 -18.52 -33.65 -29.73
C ALA A 15 -19.74 -32.70 -29.73
N ALA A 16 -20.55 -32.88 -30.77
CA ALA A 16 -21.89 -32.39 -31.09
C ALA A 16 -22.94 -32.80 -30.03
N ALA A 17 -24.21 -32.37 -29.98
CA ALA A 17 -25.06 -31.32 -30.56
C ALA A 17 -26.47 -31.48 -29.90
N ALA A 18 -27.32 -30.43 -29.96
CA ALA A 18 -28.80 -30.45 -30.08
C ALA A 18 -29.67 -31.16 -29.01
N LEU A 19 -30.91 -30.78 -28.64
CA LEU A 19 -31.89 -29.72 -28.95
C LEU A 19 -33.01 -29.81 -27.89
N LEU A 20 -33.62 -28.66 -27.54
CA LEU A 20 -35.02 -28.35 -27.15
C LEU A 20 -35.84 -29.24 -26.18
N GLY A 21 -36.49 -28.58 -25.20
CA GLY A 21 -37.66 -29.13 -24.50
C GLY A 21 -38.31 -28.26 -23.42
N ALA A 22 -39.38 -27.57 -23.80
CA ALA A 22 -40.63 -27.30 -23.05
C ALA A 22 -40.68 -26.40 -21.78
N CYS A 23 -41.70 -25.54 -21.77
CA CYS A 23 -42.21 -24.75 -20.65
C CYS A 23 -43.17 -25.55 -19.74
N SER A 24 -43.21 -25.10 -18.47
CA SER A 24 -44.31 -25.16 -17.49
C SER A 24 -44.75 -26.50 -16.88
N THR A 25 -44.68 -26.59 -15.54
CA THR A 25 -45.85 -26.52 -14.64
C THR A 25 -45.41 -26.44 -13.17
N ASP A 26 -46.26 -25.83 -12.36
CA ASP A 26 -46.19 -25.60 -10.92
C ASP A 26 -45.76 -26.79 -10.06
N VAL A 27 -44.97 -26.51 -9.02
CA VAL A 27 -44.98 -27.28 -7.77
C VAL A 27 -45.00 -26.30 -6.59
N GLN A 28 -46.17 -26.22 -5.94
CA GLN A 28 -46.28 -25.77 -4.56
C GLN A 28 -45.61 -26.80 -3.65
N GLY A 29 -44.78 -26.35 -2.71
CA GLY A 29 -44.16 -27.23 -1.72
C GLY A 29 -43.34 -26.50 -0.67
N GLU A 30 -44.01 -26.20 0.44
CA GLU A 30 -43.49 -25.94 1.80
C GLU A 30 -42.44 -24.84 2.05
N ALA A 31 -42.95 -23.76 2.64
CA ALA A 31 -42.17 -22.75 3.34
C ALA A 31 -41.39 -23.37 4.50
N SER A 32 -40.06 -23.42 4.36
CA SER A 32 -39.15 -23.56 5.49
C SER A 32 -39.17 -22.26 6.30
N PRO A 33 -39.27 -22.29 7.65
CA PRO A 33 -39.38 -21.07 8.44
C PRO A 33 -38.10 -20.24 8.32
N SER A 34 -38.24 -19.07 7.69
CA SER A 34 -37.22 -18.03 7.67
C SER A 34 -36.92 -17.62 9.11
N ARG A 35 -35.73 -18.00 9.59
CA ARG A 35 -35.14 -17.36 10.77
C ARG A 35 -35.00 -15.88 10.46
N SER A 36 -35.84 -15.07 11.08
CA SER A 36 -35.64 -13.62 11.16
C SER A 36 -34.36 -13.38 11.96
N VAL A 37 -33.22 -13.34 11.27
CA VAL A 37 -32.01 -12.77 11.83
C VAL A 37 -32.31 -11.28 11.94
N THR A 38 -32.59 -10.85 13.15
CA THR A 38 -32.54 -9.43 13.48
C THR A 38 -31.08 -9.03 13.33
N GLU A 39 -30.70 -8.52 12.16
CA GLU A 39 -29.45 -7.80 11.98
C GLU A 39 -29.48 -6.62 12.94
N LYS A 40 -28.88 -6.81 14.10
CA LYS A 40 -28.49 -5.72 14.97
C LYS A 40 -27.48 -4.91 14.18
N ALA A 41 -27.95 -3.83 13.56
CA ALA A 41 -27.10 -2.85 12.90
C ALA A 41 -25.98 -2.49 13.87
N ALA A 42 -24.76 -2.94 13.54
CA ALA A 42 -23.58 -2.54 14.25
C ALA A 42 -23.48 -1.02 14.07
N THR A 43 -23.62 -0.29 15.16
CA THR A 43 -23.37 1.14 15.18
C THR A 43 -21.88 1.30 14.86
N VAL A 44 -21.57 1.74 13.65
CA VAL A 44 -20.22 2.14 13.28
C VAL A 44 -19.86 3.32 14.17
N THR A 45 -19.08 3.07 15.21
CA THR A 45 -18.45 4.12 16.00
C THR A 45 -17.67 4.99 15.02
N ALA A 46 -17.92 6.30 15.05
CA ALA A 46 -17.23 7.26 14.19
C ALA A 46 -15.72 6.97 14.23
N ALA A 47 -15.11 6.87 13.05
CA ALA A 47 -13.66 6.78 12.93
C ALA A 47 -13.01 7.89 13.77
N PRO A 48 -11.82 7.66 14.35
CA PRO A 48 -11.08 8.73 15.01
C PRO A 48 -11.03 9.96 14.10
N ASN A 49 -11.17 11.15 14.67
CA ASN A 49 -11.11 12.42 13.95
C ASN A 49 -9.76 12.54 13.22
N ILE A 50 -9.66 12.00 12.01
CA ILE A 50 -8.59 12.29 11.07
C ILE A 50 -8.77 13.76 10.73
N PRO A 51 -7.80 14.66 11.01
CA PRO A 51 -7.90 16.04 10.59
C PRO A 51 -8.21 16.04 9.10
N GLU A 52 -9.36 16.59 8.73
CA GLU A 52 -9.77 16.68 7.34
C GLU A 52 -8.69 17.47 6.61
N ALA A 53 -8.03 16.84 5.62
CA ALA A 53 -7.12 17.59 4.78
C ALA A 53 -7.94 18.71 4.14
N GLY A 54 -7.47 19.95 4.19
CA GLY A 54 -8.08 21.03 3.40
C GLY A 54 -8.05 20.67 1.91
N PRO A 55 -8.73 21.42 1.03
CA PRO A 55 -8.63 21.20 -0.41
C PRO A 55 -7.16 21.18 -0.82
N VAL A 56 -6.69 20.03 -1.30
CA VAL A 56 -5.31 19.86 -1.74
C VAL A 56 -5.20 20.65 -3.05
N GLY A 57 -4.31 21.64 -3.08
CA GLY A 57 -4.11 22.48 -4.25
C GLY A 57 -3.54 21.70 -5.45
N GLN A 58 -2.98 22.42 -6.42
CA GLN A 58 -2.30 21.77 -7.54
C GLN A 58 -1.20 20.82 -7.03
N LEU A 59 -1.27 19.55 -7.47
CA LEU A 59 -0.33 18.51 -7.05
C LEU A 59 0.94 18.55 -7.90
N GLN A 60 2.09 18.43 -7.25
CA GLN A 60 3.41 18.53 -7.88
C GLN A 60 3.95 17.16 -8.29
N ASP A 61 4.62 17.11 -9.45
CA ASP A 61 5.45 15.96 -9.83
C ASP A 61 6.83 16.11 -9.20
N VAL A 62 7.08 15.35 -8.14
CA VAL A 62 8.34 15.35 -7.39
C VAL A 62 9.25 14.17 -7.71
N THR A 63 9.08 13.55 -8.88
CA THR A 63 9.85 12.39 -9.30
C THR A 63 11.36 12.63 -9.19
N GLY A 64 12.08 11.70 -8.55
CA GLY A 64 13.52 11.76 -8.40
C GLY A 64 14.04 12.83 -7.43
N GLN A 65 13.15 13.57 -6.77
CA GLN A 65 13.50 14.50 -5.70
C GLN A 65 13.53 13.77 -4.34
N GLY A 66 13.89 14.50 -3.27
CA GLY A 66 14.02 13.92 -1.93
C GLY A 66 15.47 13.66 -1.51
N VAL A 67 15.67 13.35 -0.23
CA VAL A 67 16.96 12.91 0.32
C VAL A 67 17.04 11.39 0.24
N ILE A 68 17.54 10.87 -0.88
CA ILE A 68 17.64 9.43 -1.13
C ILE A 68 19.10 8.98 -1.06
N ARG A 69 19.45 8.21 -0.02
CA ARG A 69 20.78 7.59 0.10
C ARG A 69 20.71 6.16 -0.40
N ARG A 70 21.51 5.82 -1.40
CA ARG A 70 21.54 4.49 -2.00
C ARG A 70 22.78 3.72 -1.58
N SER A 71 22.63 2.41 -1.44
CA SER A 71 23.74 1.48 -1.25
C SER A 71 24.40 1.22 -2.60
N PRO A 72 25.74 1.27 -2.73
CA PRO A 72 26.42 0.92 -3.96
C PRO A 72 26.37 -0.59 -4.27
N ARG A 73 25.98 -1.44 -3.30
CA ARG A 73 25.95 -2.90 -3.46
C ARG A 73 24.75 -3.39 -4.27
N ASP A 74 23.60 -2.77 -4.03
CA ASP A 74 22.28 -3.27 -4.46
C ASP A 74 21.32 -2.13 -4.82
N ASN A 75 21.80 -0.88 -4.78
CA ASN A 75 21.04 0.33 -5.08
C ASN A 75 19.83 0.61 -4.17
N ALA A 76 19.62 -0.20 -3.13
CA ALA A 76 18.53 -0.03 -2.17
C ALA A 76 18.76 1.20 -1.29
N ARG A 77 17.67 1.85 -0.89
CA ARG A 77 17.69 2.99 0.02
C ARG A 77 18.06 2.55 1.43
N TRP A 78 18.85 3.38 2.09
CA TRP A 78 19.15 3.30 3.51
C TRP A 78 19.01 4.70 4.12
N ALA A 79 18.93 4.75 5.46
CA ALA A 79 18.85 6.01 6.18
C ALA A 79 19.50 5.89 7.56
N PRO A 80 20.23 6.89 8.07
CA PRO A 80 20.95 6.78 9.35
C PRO A 80 20.02 6.52 10.56
N SER A 81 18.75 6.87 10.42
CA SER A 81 17.64 6.52 11.31
C SER A 81 16.53 5.83 10.50
N PRO A 82 15.68 4.99 11.11
CA PRO A 82 14.51 4.44 10.41
C PRO A 82 13.61 5.56 9.91
N GLU A 83 13.32 5.55 8.60
CA GLU A 83 12.43 6.53 7.96
C GLU A 83 11.64 5.91 6.80
N PRO A 84 10.42 6.41 6.45
CA PRO A 84 9.65 5.97 5.32
C PRO A 84 10.47 6.01 4.02
N GLY A 85 10.31 4.96 3.23
CA GLY A 85 11.08 4.72 2.02
C GLY A 85 12.40 4.01 2.22
N ALA A 86 12.94 3.90 3.44
CA ALA A 86 14.13 3.10 3.67
C ALA A 86 13.82 1.60 3.55
N LEU A 87 14.83 0.80 3.17
CA LEU A 87 14.70 -0.65 3.15
C LEU A 87 14.48 -1.18 4.58
N VAL A 88 13.42 -1.96 4.75
CA VAL A 88 13.18 -2.80 5.93
C VAL A 88 13.21 -4.26 5.50
N SER A 89 13.90 -5.10 6.25
CA SER A 89 14.07 -6.49 5.87
C SER A 89 13.87 -7.46 7.03
N THR A 90 13.53 -8.68 6.66
CA THR A 90 13.80 -9.88 7.45
C THR A 90 15.12 -10.51 6.96
N ALA A 91 15.45 -11.72 7.41
CA ALA A 91 16.68 -12.40 6.99
C ALA A 91 16.74 -12.65 5.46
N ASP A 92 15.59 -12.90 4.83
CA ASP A 92 15.51 -13.42 3.45
C ASP A 92 14.75 -12.53 2.46
N TYR A 93 14.11 -11.46 2.94
CA TYR A 93 13.21 -10.64 2.13
C TYR A 93 13.22 -9.18 2.56
N GLY A 94 13.15 -8.25 1.59
CA GLY A 94 13.21 -6.81 1.81
C GLY A 94 11.98 -6.11 1.23
N CYS A 95 11.42 -5.20 2.02
CA CYS A 95 10.34 -4.31 1.66
C CYS A 95 10.74 -2.86 1.98
N THR A 96 9.80 -1.96 1.78
CA THR A 96 9.95 -0.56 2.13
C THR A 96 9.25 -0.28 3.46
N LEU A 97 9.92 0.47 4.33
CA LEU A 97 9.30 1.01 5.53
C LEU A 97 8.27 2.07 5.12
N GLY A 98 7.01 1.88 5.51
CA GLY A 98 5.90 2.74 5.10
C GLY A 98 5.72 3.97 5.98
N PRO A 99 4.56 4.65 5.88
CA PRO A 99 4.26 5.84 6.65
C PRO A 99 4.44 5.62 8.16
N ALA A 100 4.97 6.64 8.84
CA ALA A 100 4.96 6.68 10.30
C ALA A 100 3.53 6.94 10.82
N ILE A 101 3.12 6.19 11.83
CA ILE A 101 1.80 6.28 12.46
C ILE A 101 1.91 6.35 13.98
N THR A 102 0.85 6.85 14.61
CA THR A 102 0.68 6.89 16.06
C THR A 102 -0.67 6.31 16.48
N LYS A 103 -0.68 5.60 17.60
CA LYS A 103 -1.87 5.01 18.23
C LYS A 103 -1.69 5.03 19.75
N ALA A 104 -2.59 5.71 20.45
CA ALA A 104 -2.61 5.75 21.91
C ALA A 104 -1.23 6.05 22.55
N GLY A 105 -0.47 7.00 21.98
CA GLY A 105 0.86 7.40 22.46
C GLY A 105 2.02 6.50 22.02
N ARG A 106 1.77 5.44 21.25
CA ARG A 106 2.81 4.61 20.63
C ARG A 106 3.01 5.03 19.18
N THR A 107 4.26 5.04 18.72
CA THR A 107 4.61 5.29 17.33
C THR A 107 5.09 4.02 16.65
N GLY A 108 4.96 3.97 15.33
CA GLY A 108 5.43 2.86 14.52
C GLY A 108 5.40 3.20 13.04
N PHE A 109 5.76 2.23 12.22
CA PHE A 109 5.65 2.34 10.76
C PHE A 109 4.66 1.33 10.23
N LEU A 110 3.92 1.71 9.20
CA LEU A 110 3.18 0.76 8.38
C LEU A 110 4.16 -0.04 7.51
N ILE A 111 3.76 -1.25 7.17
CA ILE A 111 4.39 -2.12 6.18
C ILE A 111 3.29 -2.92 5.47
N ALA A 112 3.56 -3.48 4.29
CA ALA A 112 2.62 -4.42 3.69
C ALA A 112 2.57 -5.76 4.46
N GLU A 113 1.40 -6.38 4.58
CA GLU A 113 1.22 -7.63 5.34
C GLU A 113 1.98 -8.80 4.72
N HIS A 114 2.03 -8.90 3.39
CA HIS A 114 2.78 -9.98 2.73
C HIS A 114 4.31 -9.91 2.97
N CYS A 115 4.82 -8.74 3.39
CA CYS A 115 6.21 -8.56 3.83
C CYS A 115 6.47 -9.15 5.22
N VAL A 116 5.44 -9.39 6.01
CA VAL A 116 5.57 -9.90 7.38
C VAL A 116 6.07 -11.34 7.34
N LYS A 117 7.16 -11.59 8.08
CA LYS A 117 7.71 -12.91 8.39
C LYS A 117 7.89 -13.03 9.90
N THR A 118 8.08 -14.25 10.39
CA THR A 118 8.31 -14.50 11.81
C THR A 118 9.61 -13.84 12.30
N GLY A 119 9.52 -13.10 13.40
CA GLY A 119 10.66 -12.45 14.05
C GLY A 119 10.71 -10.92 13.84
N PRO A 120 11.78 -10.28 14.32
CA PRO A 120 11.95 -8.84 14.21
C PRO A 120 12.21 -8.40 12.76
N GLN A 121 11.74 -7.19 12.46
CA GLN A 121 12.06 -6.44 11.26
C GLN A 121 13.30 -5.59 11.51
N TYR A 122 14.11 -5.39 10.48
CA TYR A 122 15.37 -4.67 10.57
C TYR A 122 15.42 -3.52 9.56
N ALA A 123 15.64 -2.29 10.03
CA ALA A 123 15.87 -1.14 9.17
C ALA A 123 17.31 -1.13 8.65
N ARG A 124 17.49 -0.83 7.37
CA ARG A 124 18.80 -0.62 6.78
C ARG A 124 19.31 0.78 7.10
N VAL A 125 20.26 0.85 8.04
CA VAL A 125 20.76 2.12 8.55
C VAL A 125 22.07 2.63 7.93
N ASN A 126 22.65 1.88 6.99
CA ASN A 126 23.87 2.27 6.29
C ASN A 126 23.99 1.61 4.91
N ALA A 127 24.88 2.17 4.09
CA ALA A 127 25.17 1.69 2.74
C ALA A 127 25.66 0.23 2.71
N ALA A 128 26.44 -0.19 3.70
CA ALA A 128 27.05 -1.53 3.75
C ALA A 128 26.05 -2.66 4.09
N ALA A 129 24.83 -2.33 4.55
CA ALA A 129 23.89 -3.26 5.18
C ALA A 129 24.47 -4.00 6.40
N ALA A 130 25.55 -3.49 7.00
CA ALA A 130 26.13 -4.08 8.19
C ALA A 130 25.33 -3.63 9.42
N ASN A 131 25.13 -4.51 10.41
CA ASN A 131 24.49 -4.19 11.68
C ASN A 131 23.16 -3.43 11.51
N PRO A 132 22.16 -4.02 10.84
CA PRO A 132 20.89 -3.34 10.64
C PRO A 132 20.18 -3.14 11.99
N LEU A 133 19.37 -2.09 12.10
CA LEU A 133 18.72 -1.74 13.35
C LEU A 133 17.44 -2.56 13.53
N ALA A 134 17.35 -3.35 14.60
CA ALA A 134 16.13 -4.08 14.93
C ALA A 134 15.03 -3.10 15.35
N LEU A 135 13.89 -3.15 14.66
CA LEU A 135 12.70 -2.34 14.97
C LEU A 135 11.68 -3.06 15.85
N GLY A 136 11.76 -4.39 15.91
CA GLY A 136 10.75 -5.24 16.54
C GLY A 136 9.89 -5.99 15.51
N PRO A 137 8.96 -6.86 15.96
CA PRO A 137 8.12 -7.63 15.06
C PRO A 137 7.09 -6.76 14.36
N ALA A 138 6.69 -7.15 13.15
CA ALA A 138 5.48 -6.65 12.53
C ALA A 138 4.27 -7.38 13.10
N VAL A 139 3.24 -6.64 13.49
CA VAL A 139 2.03 -7.10 14.18
C VAL A 139 0.80 -6.42 13.61
N GLU A 140 -0.40 -6.78 14.11
CA GLU A 140 -1.67 -6.17 13.67
C GLU A 140 -1.86 -6.24 12.14
N GLY A 141 -1.41 -7.37 11.55
CA GLY A 141 -1.54 -7.63 10.13
C GLY A 141 -3.00 -7.85 9.72
N ASP A 142 -3.41 -7.19 8.66
CA ASP A 142 -4.71 -7.33 8.03
C ASP A 142 -4.53 -7.70 6.55
N LYS A 143 -5.05 -8.86 6.18
CA LYS A 143 -4.98 -9.41 4.83
C LYS A 143 -5.90 -8.72 3.84
N LEU A 144 -6.95 -8.04 4.31
CA LEU A 144 -7.88 -7.32 3.44
C LEU A 144 -7.24 -6.02 2.93
N THR A 145 -6.53 -5.32 3.81
CA THR A 145 -5.79 -4.09 3.48
C THR A 145 -4.35 -4.36 3.07
N ASP A 146 -3.86 -5.60 3.19
CA ASP A 146 -2.46 -6.01 3.05
C ASP A 146 -1.53 -5.04 3.80
N SER A 147 -1.87 -4.78 5.06
CA SER A 147 -1.14 -3.85 5.92
C SER A 147 -0.80 -4.48 7.27
N ALA A 148 0.31 -4.07 7.85
CA ALA A 148 0.75 -4.43 9.20
C ALA A 148 1.51 -3.26 9.83
N VAL A 149 1.81 -3.37 11.13
CA VAL A 149 2.50 -2.33 11.89
C VAL A 149 3.76 -2.85 12.55
N ILE A 150 4.83 -2.07 12.44
CA ILE A 150 6.04 -2.24 13.25
C ILE A 150 6.06 -1.13 14.29
N TRP A 151 5.68 -1.45 15.52
CA TRP A 151 5.71 -0.49 16.62
C TRP A 151 7.14 -0.25 17.10
N THR A 152 7.58 1.02 17.10
CA THR A 152 8.93 1.43 17.49
C THR A 152 8.94 2.90 17.95
N GLU A 153 9.73 3.22 18.97
CA GLU A 153 9.91 4.59 19.44
C GLU A 153 10.62 5.48 18.42
N THR A 154 11.38 4.89 17.50
CA THR A 154 12.14 5.63 16.47
C THR A 154 11.26 6.31 15.42
N ALA A 155 9.98 5.97 15.33
CA ALA A 155 9.07 6.53 14.31
C ALA A 155 8.56 7.93 14.64
N ALA A 156 8.67 8.38 15.91
CA ALA A 156 8.12 9.64 16.36
C ALA A 156 8.76 10.87 15.68
N ASP A 157 10.01 10.76 15.26
CA ASP A 157 10.76 11.84 14.62
C ASP A 157 10.50 11.95 13.11
N ASP A 158 9.71 11.01 12.55
CA ASP A 158 9.51 10.94 11.11
C ASP A 158 8.27 11.68 10.63
N VAL A 159 8.46 12.98 10.47
CA VAL A 159 7.43 13.93 10.06
C VAL A 159 7.56 14.33 8.59
N LYS A 160 8.36 13.62 7.77
CA LYS A 160 8.65 14.01 6.39
C LYS A 160 8.67 12.84 5.41
N VAL A 161 8.05 13.05 4.26
CA VAL A 161 8.24 12.17 3.09
C VAL A 161 9.63 12.39 2.49
N ALA A 162 10.37 11.30 2.31
CA ALA A 162 11.70 11.28 1.70
C ALA A 162 12.69 12.31 2.28
N GLY A 163 12.57 12.62 3.59
CA GLY A 163 13.39 13.62 4.28
C GLY A 163 13.16 15.08 3.85
N THR A 164 12.18 15.33 2.97
CA THR A 164 11.98 16.65 2.32
C THR A 164 10.65 17.28 2.68
N TRP A 165 9.52 16.63 2.35
CA TRP A 165 8.20 17.28 2.41
C TRP A 165 7.51 17.01 3.74
N PRO A 166 7.14 18.04 4.53
CA PRO A 166 6.45 17.86 5.80
C PRO A 166 5.11 17.14 5.62
N VAL A 167 4.86 16.09 6.39
CA VAL A 167 3.58 15.39 6.40
C VAL A 167 2.56 16.22 7.16
N ARG A 168 1.48 16.65 6.50
CA ARG A 168 0.40 17.43 7.13
C ARG A 168 -0.80 16.60 7.56
N GLY A 169 -0.88 15.36 7.08
CA GLY A 169 -1.94 14.45 7.45
C GLY A 169 -2.12 13.35 6.42
N ALA A 170 -3.25 12.67 6.54
CA ALA A 170 -3.72 11.65 5.62
C ALA A 170 -4.90 12.20 4.81
N LEU A 171 -4.98 11.82 3.54
CA LEU A 171 -6.18 12.08 2.74
C LEU A 171 -7.34 11.23 3.26
N THR A 172 -8.52 11.83 3.27
CA THR A 172 -9.78 11.10 3.50
C THR A 172 -10.13 10.24 2.29
N LEU A 173 -11.02 9.26 2.47
CA LEU A 173 -11.47 8.43 1.35
C LEU A 173 -12.08 9.24 0.20
N PRO A 174 -12.98 10.23 0.43
CA PRO A 174 -13.48 11.08 -0.65
C PRO A 174 -12.37 11.83 -1.41
N GLN A 175 -11.31 12.25 -0.71
CA GLN A 175 -10.18 12.93 -1.35
C GLN A 175 -9.33 11.98 -2.19
N VAL A 176 -9.10 10.74 -1.71
CA VAL A 176 -8.45 9.69 -2.50
C VAL A 176 -9.29 9.33 -3.74
N GLN A 177 -10.62 9.31 -3.61
CA GLN A 177 -11.55 9.06 -4.71
C GLN A 177 -11.65 10.22 -5.71
N ALA A 178 -11.32 11.43 -5.28
CA ALA A 178 -11.21 12.59 -6.15
C ALA A 178 -9.87 12.66 -6.91
N LEU A 179 -8.88 11.82 -6.57
CA LEU A 179 -7.64 11.71 -7.35
C LEU A 179 -7.93 11.00 -8.68
N ASP A 180 -7.48 11.60 -9.77
CA ASP A 180 -7.70 11.07 -11.11
C ASP A 180 -6.39 10.95 -11.89
N VAL A 181 -6.52 10.76 -13.21
CA VAL A 181 -5.38 10.61 -14.13
C VAL A 181 -4.53 11.88 -14.28
N SER A 182 -5.05 13.04 -13.87
CA SER A 182 -4.33 14.31 -13.87
C SER A 182 -3.60 14.57 -12.54
N SER A 183 -4.08 13.97 -11.44
CA SER A 183 -3.47 14.07 -10.12
C SER A 183 -2.10 13.40 -10.05
N LYS A 184 -1.10 14.15 -9.58
CA LYS A 184 0.25 13.62 -9.31
C LYS A 184 0.29 12.93 -7.96
N VAL A 185 0.32 11.60 -8.01
CA VAL A 185 0.51 10.71 -6.87
C VAL A 185 1.89 10.07 -6.95
N CYS A 186 2.57 9.96 -5.82
CA CYS A 186 3.94 9.51 -5.73
C CYS A 186 4.08 8.35 -4.74
N ILE A 187 5.06 7.49 -4.96
CA ILE A 187 5.59 6.60 -3.93
C ILE A 187 6.96 7.06 -3.50
N ASN A 188 7.36 6.65 -2.31
CA ASN A 188 8.73 6.74 -1.84
C ASN A 188 9.23 5.33 -1.50
N GLY A 189 9.80 4.66 -2.50
CA GLY A 189 10.20 3.25 -2.40
C GLY A 189 11.67 3.01 -2.10
N ALA A 190 11.98 1.92 -1.40
CA ALA A 190 13.35 1.53 -1.10
C ALA A 190 14.17 1.23 -2.35
N ILE A 191 13.53 0.76 -3.42
CA ILE A 191 14.20 0.40 -4.66
C ILE A 191 14.03 1.51 -5.68
N SER A 192 12.80 1.94 -5.94
CA SER A 192 12.53 2.94 -6.99
C SER A 192 12.81 4.38 -6.56
N GLY A 193 12.90 4.66 -5.26
CA GLY A 193 12.96 6.02 -4.72
C GLY A 193 11.65 6.77 -4.92
N VAL A 194 11.71 8.09 -5.05
CA VAL A 194 10.53 8.89 -5.34
C VAL A 194 10.13 8.77 -6.81
N ARG A 195 8.94 8.23 -7.04
CA ARG A 195 8.34 8.05 -8.38
C ARG A 195 6.90 8.51 -8.36
N CYS A 196 6.58 9.44 -9.25
CA CYS A 196 5.22 9.94 -9.42
C CYS A 196 4.59 9.43 -10.71
N GLY A 197 3.27 9.41 -10.70
CA GLY A 197 2.44 9.11 -11.84
C GLY A 197 1.01 9.52 -11.54
N ALA A 198 0.06 8.67 -11.87
CA ALA A 198 -1.37 9.00 -11.79
C ALA A 198 -2.19 7.93 -11.08
N VAL A 199 -3.39 8.31 -10.63
CA VAL A 199 -4.40 7.34 -10.15
C VAL A 199 -5.28 6.95 -11.34
N ALA A 200 -5.27 5.67 -11.71
CA ALA A 200 -6.16 5.14 -12.74
C ALA A 200 -7.60 5.06 -12.24
N SER A 201 -7.75 4.58 -11.00
CA SER A 201 -9.02 4.48 -10.29
C SER A 201 -8.76 4.21 -8.81
N SER A 202 -9.77 4.46 -7.99
CA SER A 202 -9.75 4.15 -6.57
C SER A 202 -11.13 3.73 -6.07
N SER A 203 -11.13 2.92 -5.01
CA SER A 203 -12.30 2.44 -4.28
C SER A 203 -12.06 2.58 -2.78
N GLU A 204 -12.96 2.05 -1.96
CA GLU A 204 -12.80 2.06 -0.50
C GLU A 204 -11.58 1.26 -0.01
N SER A 205 -11.18 0.23 -0.78
CA SER A 205 -10.14 -0.71 -0.37
C SER A 205 -8.89 -0.69 -1.26
N THR A 206 -8.93 -0.04 -2.41
CA THR A 206 -7.85 -0.17 -3.41
C THR A 206 -7.67 1.11 -4.21
N MET A 207 -6.43 1.44 -4.52
CA MET A 207 -6.00 2.45 -5.49
C MET A 207 -5.19 1.74 -6.57
N PHE A 208 -5.53 1.98 -7.84
CA PHE A 208 -4.74 1.54 -8.98
C PHE A 208 -3.88 2.70 -9.47
N LEU A 209 -2.57 2.54 -9.39
CA LEU A 209 -1.59 3.59 -9.68
C LEU A 209 -0.86 3.30 -10.99
N ILE A 210 -0.71 4.31 -11.84
CA ILE A 210 0.10 4.23 -13.06
C ILE A 210 1.41 4.95 -12.79
N LEU A 211 2.38 4.23 -12.24
CA LEU A 211 3.72 4.75 -11.95
C LEU A 211 4.73 3.57 -11.89
N PRO A 212 6.03 3.81 -12.13
CA PRO A 212 7.03 2.76 -12.09
C PRO A 212 7.36 2.33 -10.66
N THR A 213 7.20 1.04 -10.37
CA THR A 213 7.55 0.38 -9.12
C THR A 213 8.38 -0.88 -9.38
N GLN A 214 9.05 -1.39 -8.35
CA GLN A 214 9.86 -2.60 -8.41
C GLN A 214 9.58 -3.49 -7.19
N GLU A 215 9.94 -4.77 -7.30
CA GLU A 215 9.97 -5.69 -6.16
C GLU A 215 10.82 -5.08 -5.03
N GLY A 216 10.29 -5.08 -3.81
CA GLY A 216 10.89 -4.42 -2.65
C GLY A 216 10.33 -3.02 -2.35
N ASP A 217 9.57 -2.41 -3.27
CA ASP A 217 8.83 -1.17 -2.98
C ASP A 217 7.56 -1.43 -2.14
N SER A 218 7.11 -2.67 -1.98
CA SER A 218 5.96 -3.01 -1.12
C SER A 218 6.11 -2.41 0.28
N GLY A 219 5.04 -1.84 0.81
CA GLY A 219 5.01 -1.08 2.06
C GLY A 219 5.30 0.42 1.89
N SER A 220 5.77 0.88 0.73
CA SER A 220 6.02 2.31 0.49
C SER A 220 4.82 3.18 0.84
N GLU A 221 5.06 4.35 1.38
CA GLU A 221 4.04 5.39 1.42
C GLU A 221 3.64 5.80 0.00
N VAL A 222 2.34 5.95 -0.21
CA VAL A 222 1.74 6.63 -1.36
C VAL A 222 1.34 8.01 -0.87
N PHE A 223 1.79 9.06 -1.54
CA PHE A 223 1.59 10.44 -1.10
C PHE A 223 1.35 11.38 -2.27
N VAL A 224 0.84 12.57 -1.95
CA VAL A 224 0.76 13.71 -2.86
C VAL A 224 1.48 14.90 -2.23
N VAL A 225 2.00 15.80 -3.06
CA VAL A 225 2.64 17.05 -2.61
C VAL A 225 1.88 18.22 -3.22
N ASP A 226 1.39 19.14 -2.39
CA ASP A 226 0.70 20.33 -2.87
C ASP A 226 1.69 21.42 -3.30
N SER A 227 1.20 22.52 -3.89
CA SER A 227 2.02 23.64 -4.37
C SER A 227 2.81 24.38 -3.27
N ARG A 228 2.50 24.17 -1.99
CA ARG A 228 3.23 24.72 -0.83
C ARG A 228 4.39 23.82 -0.40
N GLY A 229 4.49 22.62 -0.96
CA GLY A 229 5.48 21.63 -0.58
C GLY A 229 5.07 20.79 0.63
N ASP A 230 3.78 20.82 1.00
CA ASP A 230 3.23 19.96 2.05
C ASP A 230 2.85 18.60 1.46
N ALA A 231 3.19 17.52 2.18
CA ALA A 231 2.84 16.16 1.81
C ALA A 231 1.59 15.66 2.54
N TRP A 232 0.77 14.91 1.81
CA TRP A 232 -0.40 14.21 2.36
C TRP A 232 -0.30 12.73 2.00
N ILE A 233 -0.42 11.86 3.00
CA ILE A 233 -0.39 10.42 2.79
C ILE A 233 -1.73 10.00 2.18
N ALA A 234 -1.70 9.29 1.05
CA ALA A 234 -2.87 8.80 0.35
C ALA A 234 -3.07 7.29 0.54
N GLY A 235 -1.99 6.54 0.77
CA GLY A 235 -2.06 5.08 0.89
C GLY A 235 -0.75 4.41 1.25
N VAL A 236 -0.78 3.08 1.21
CA VAL A 236 0.38 2.20 1.35
C VAL A 236 0.45 1.34 0.10
N LEU A 237 1.62 1.29 -0.55
CA LEU A 237 1.84 0.46 -1.72
C LEU A 237 1.85 -1.01 -1.31
N VAL A 238 0.99 -1.80 -1.95
CA VAL A 238 0.81 -3.22 -1.64
C VAL A 238 1.46 -4.09 -2.69
N ARG A 239 1.35 -3.73 -3.97
CA ARG A 239 1.96 -4.52 -5.04
C ARG A 239 2.58 -3.62 -6.08
N GLY A 240 3.88 -3.77 -6.28
CA GLY A 240 4.56 -3.21 -7.44
C GLY A 240 4.35 -4.08 -8.68
N ASN A 241 4.23 -3.46 -9.85
CA ASN A 241 4.22 -4.19 -11.12
C ASN A 241 5.03 -3.43 -12.16
N SER A 242 6.17 -4.00 -12.55
CA SER A 242 7.06 -3.45 -13.57
C SER A 242 6.32 -3.25 -14.90
N GLY A 243 5.86 -2.02 -15.16
CA GLY A 243 5.21 -1.64 -16.41
C GLY A 243 3.68 -1.84 -16.47
N LYS A 244 3.00 -2.08 -15.34
CA LYS A 244 1.52 -2.11 -15.25
C LYS A 244 1.03 -1.26 -14.07
N ALA A 245 -0.29 -1.20 -13.88
CA ALA A 245 -0.87 -0.60 -12.69
C ALA A 245 -0.31 -1.27 -11.42
N SER A 246 0.12 -0.46 -10.47
CA SER A 246 0.52 -0.89 -9.13
C SER A 246 -0.67 -0.73 -8.17
N ASP A 247 -0.77 -1.63 -7.19
CA ASP A 247 -1.88 -1.63 -6.25
C ASP A 247 -1.45 -0.99 -4.93
N ALA A 248 -2.29 -0.12 -4.40
CA ALA A 248 -2.13 0.44 -3.06
C ALA A 248 -3.44 0.37 -2.29
N THR A 249 -3.36 0.37 -0.97
CA THR A 249 -4.53 0.49 -0.10
C THR A 249 -4.69 1.96 0.33
N PRO A 250 -5.89 2.55 0.21
CA PRO A 250 -6.17 3.87 0.75
C PRO A 250 -5.82 3.96 2.24
N ILE A 251 -5.10 5.03 2.62
CA ILE A 251 -4.60 5.16 3.99
C ILE A 251 -5.73 5.22 5.02
N SER A 252 -6.88 5.79 4.65
CA SER A 252 -8.05 5.90 5.51
C SER A 252 -8.59 4.53 5.94
N ALA A 253 -8.54 3.53 5.05
CA ALA A 253 -8.97 2.17 5.37
C ALA A 253 -8.05 1.50 6.40
N VAL A 254 -6.73 1.66 6.21
CA VAL A 254 -5.71 1.13 7.13
C VAL A 254 -5.82 1.80 8.51
N LEU A 255 -5.86 3.13 8.55
CA LEU A 255 -5.91 3.88 9.80
C LEU A 255 -7.20 3.64 10.59
N ALA A 256 -8.34 3.51 9.91
CA ALA A 256 -9.61 3.19 10.55
C ALA A 256 -9.58 1.81 11.23
N GLY A 257 -9.06 0.79 10.55
CA GLY A 257 -8.91 -0.55 11.12
C GLY A 257 -7.97 -0.60 12.33
N LEU A 258 -6.94 0.26 12.34
CA LEU A 258 -5.96 0.32 13.42
C LEU A 258 -6.35 1.28 14.56
N ASN A 259 -7.32 2.17 14.35
CA ASN A 259 -7.58 3.33 15.20
C ASN A 259 -6.28 4.16 15.43
N ALA A 260 -5.60 4.49 14.34
CA ALA A 260 -4.32 5.19 14.32
C ALA A 260 -4.41 6.48 13.48
N THR A 261 -3.41 7.34 13.58
CA THR A 261 -3.22 8.49 12.69
C THR A 261 -1.80 8.51 12.14
N VAL A 262 -1.57 9.17 11.01
CA VAL A 262 -0.20 9.44 10.56
C VAL A 262 0.52 10.38 11.53
N VAL A 263 1.83 10.23 11.65
CA VAL A 263 2.69 11.20 12.33
C VAL A 263 2.82 12.44 11.42
N THR A 264 2.63 13.63 11.98
CA THR A 264 2.59 14.89 11.21
C THR A 264 3.62 15.89 11.70
N ALA A 265 4.09 16.73 10.78
CA ALA A 265 4.89 17.90 11.08
C ALA A 265 4.02 19.00 11.69
N SER A 266 4.53 19.64 12.74
CA SER A 266 3.94 20.85 13.33
C SER A 266 4.07 22.07 12.43
#